data_AF-A0A3M1KQV1-F1
#
_entry.id   AF-A0A3M1KQV1-F1
#
_cell.length_a   1.000
_cell.length_b   1.000
_cell.length_c   1.000
_cell.angle_alpha   90.00
_cell.angle_beta   90.00
_cell.angle_gamma   90.00
#
_symmetry.space_group_name_H-M   'P 1'
#
loop_
_entity.id
_entity.type
_entity.pdbx_description
1 polymer ?
#
loop_
_entity_poly.entity_id
_entity_poly.type
_entity_poly.pdbx_seq_one_letter_code
_entity_poly.pdbx_strand_id
1 'polypeptide(L)'
;MALIKRVLRELKWPVSTSAAFDVGDLLWYDSTNGTLDKLSNFTWDTDETTTRRNAMSRFVGISQSAFDGSQIATPADIAVPSYCLATMTITSATPKIGDLVGFEKASGNNLEDQKLQVVTDIADAIGYVVKRYTSATTKADVVLISNFDTEGGLQSRMKRETLFVGSTTTAGDLVTNWTFGRRVKLLKAHAIVTSAYTGTDVLTFKNGASTLQSGASDITLSVTGSVGAVVSATLAGADSSLDIFEHDDQFDVVSDGASTSGSAAVIIEYMPWPDVA
;
A
#
# COMPACT_ATOMS: atom_id res chain seq x y z
N MET A 1 -2.56 22.81 -2.65
CA MET A 1 -1.14 22.93 -3.05
C MET A 1 -0.31 22.02 -2.19
N ALA A 2 0.32 21.03 -2.84
CA ALA A 2 1.29 20.16 -2.20
C ALA A 2 2.57 20.93 -1.85
N LEU A 3 3.27 20.48 -0.81
CA LEU A 3 4.57 21.02 -0.44
C LEU A 3 5.59 19.89 -0.39
N ILE A 4 6.50 19.84 -1.35
CA ILE A 4 7.60 18.87 -1.35
C ILE A 4 8.61 19.31 -0.30
N LYS A 5 8.81 18.46 0.72
CA LYS A 5 9.75 18.72 1.83
C LYS A 5 11.13 18.22 1.53
N ARG A 6 11.22 17.07 0.84
CA ARG A 6 12.48 16.41 0.51
C ARG A 6 12.31 15.59 -0.75
N VAL A 7 13.18 15.82 -1.71
CA VAL A 7 13.35 14.95 -2.87
C VAL A 7 14.44 13.94 -2.55
N LEU A 8 14.14 12.66 -2.76
CA LEU A 8 15.09 11.56 -2.55
C LEU A 8 15.65 11.08 -3.89
N ARG A 9 14.80 11.00 -4.92
CA ARG A 9 15.18 10.67 -6.30
C ARG A 9 14.32 11.44 -7.30
N GLU A 10 14.91 11.73 -8.45
CA GLU A 10 14.27 12.35 -9.60
C GLU A 10 14.58 11.58 -10.87
N LEU A 11 13.61 11.57 -11.78
CA LEU A 11 13.76 11.02 -13.12
C LEU A 11 13.37 12.08 -14.15
N LYS A 12 13.98 12.02 -15.33
CA LYS A 12 13.66 12.90 -16.45
C LYS A 12 12.59 12.27 -17.32
N TRP A 13 11.61 13.06 -17.70
CA TRP A 13 10.46 12.59 -18.46
C TRP A 13 10.09 13.56 -19.58
N PRO A 14 9.73 13.03 -20.77
CA PRO A 14 9.28 13.84 -21.88
C PRO A 14 7.91 14.49 -21.59
N VAL A 15 7.76 15.75 -21.99
CA VAL A 15 6.50 16.51 -21.93
C VAL A 15 6.11 17.02 -23.31
N SER A 16 4.80 17.08 -23.57
CA SER A 16 4.28 17.61 -24.82
C SER A 16 4.20 19.14 -24.79
N THR A 17 4.11 19.76 -25.97
CA THR A 17 3.91 21.21 -26.12
C THR A 17 2.48 21.67 -25.77
N SER A 18 1.59 20.75 -25.39
CA SER A 18 0.23 21.05 -24.94
C SER A 18 0.02 20.72 -23.46
N ALA A 19 1.03 20.20 -22.78
CA ALA A 19 0.95 19.85 -21.38
C ALA A 19 0.84 21.11 -20.51
N ALA A 20 0.01 21.08 -19.48
CA ALA A 20 -0.07 22.14 -18.49
C ALA A 20 -0.18 21.52 -17.10
N PHE A 21 0.76 21.86 -16.22
CA PHE A 21 0.86 21.32 -14.87
C PHE A 21 1.00 22.46 -13.87
N ASP A 22 0.34 22.34 -12.73
CA ASP A 22 0.57 23.19 -11.57
C ASP A 22 1.58 22.55 -10.60
N VAL A 23 2.15 23.38 -9.72
CA VAL A 23 3.02 22.89 -8.64
C VAL A 23 2.22 21.96 -7.73
N GLY A 24 2.69 20.72 -7.59
CA GLY A 24 2.05 19.71 -6.76
C GLY A 24 1.12 18.76 -7.48
N ASP A 25 0.94 18.89 -8.80
CA ASP A 25 0.14 17.96 -9.59
C ASP A 25 0.77 16.57 -9.60
N LEU A 26 -0.05 15.55 -9.40
CA LEU A 26 0.30 14.15 -9.58
C LEU A 26 0.37 13.86 -11.07
N LEU A 27 1.49 13.32 -11.52
CA LEU A 27 1.78 13.09 -12.93
C LEU A 27 1.81 11.59 -13.22
N TRP A 28 1.37 11.22 -14.43
CA TRP A 28 1.47 9.86 -14.96
C TRP A 28 2.10 9.86 -16.34
N TYR A 29 2.67 8.73 -16.73
CA TYR A 29 3.25 8.54 -18.06
C TYR A 29 2.20 8.02 -19.05
N ASP A 30 1.88 8.82 -20.05
CA ASP A 30 1.05 8.38 -21.16
C ASP A 30 1.88 7.64 -22.20
N SER A 31 1.81 6.31 -22.13
CA SER A 31 2.48 5.43 -23.10
C SER A 31 1.96 5.58 -24.53
N THR A 32 0.78 6.17 -24.73
CA THR A 32 0.19 6.39 -26.07
C THR A 32 0.88 7.55 -26.77
N ASN A 33 1.03 8.67 -26.06
CA ASN A 33 1.67 9.89 -26.58
C ASN A 33 3.18 9.94 -26.27
N GLY A 34 3.67 9.06 -25.41
CA GLY A 34 5.06 9.01 -24.97
C GLY A 34 5.47 10.21 -24.11
N THR A 35 4.53 10.85 -23.42
CA THR A 35 4.76 12.08 -22.63
C THR A 35 4.06 12.02 -21.27
N LEU A 36 4.44 12.90 -20.35
CA LEU A 36 3.70 13.09 -19.11
C LEU A 36 2.36 13.77 -19.34
N ASP A 37 1.41 13.43 -18.48
CA ASP A 37 0.16 14.15 -18.32
C ASP A 37 -0.25 14.21 -16.83
N LYS A 38 -1.15 15.12 -16.50
CA LYS A 38 -1.71 15.25 -15.14
C LYS A 38 -2.79 14.21 -14.89
N LEU A 39 -3.01 13.89 -13.62
CA LEU A 39 -3.86 12.78 -13.23
C LEU A 39 -5.34 12.97 -13.60
N SER A 40 -5.84 14.20 -13.63
CA SER A 40 -7.23 14.51 -14.02
C SER A 40 -7.53 14.24 -15.49
N ASN A 41 -6.49 14.12 -16.32
CA ASN A 41 -6.58 13.70 -17.73
C ASN A 41 -6.48 12.17 -17.89
N PHE A 42 -6.24 11.42 -16.81
CA PHE A 42 -6.22 9.97 -16.86
C PHE A 42 -7.60 9.46 -17.30
N THR A 43 -7.63 8.61 -18.33
CA THR A 43 -8.88 8.08 -18.85
C THR A 43 -9.52 7.15 -17.83
N TRP A 44 -10.75 7.45 -17.45
CA TRP A 44 -11.53 6.64 -16.54
C TRP A 44 -11.89 5.29 -17.14
N ASP A 45 -11.81 4.24 -16.33
CA ASP A 45 -12.15 2.87 -16.72
C ASP A 45 -13.54 2.49 -16.14
N THR A 46 -13.80 1.20 -15.94
CA THR A 46 -15.11 0.66 -15.58
C THR A 46 -15.55 1.09 -14.17
N ASP A 47 -14.59 1.22 -13.26
CA ASP A 47 -14.81 1.59 -11.86
C ASP A 47 -13.60 2.30 -11.25
N GLU A 48 -13.77 2.81 -10.04
CA GLU A 48 -12.74 3.59 -9.34
C GLU A 48 -11.50 2.76 -8.98
N THR A 49 -11.69 1.52 -8.54
CA THR A 49 -10.59 0.63 -8.13
C THR A 49 -9.72 0.28 -9.33
N THR A 50 -10.34 -0.14 -10.43
CA THR A 50 -9.67 -0.43 -11.70
C THR A 50 -8.94 0.80 -12.22
N THR A 51 -9.59 1.97 -12.21
CA THR A 51 -8.97 3.23 -12.66
C THR A 51 -7.76 3.61 -11.81
N ARG A 52 -7.85 3.52 -10.47
CA ARG A 52 -6.73 3.82 -9.57
C ARG A 52 -5.54 2.90 -9.78
N ARG A 53 -5.77 1.60 -9.93
CA ARG A 53 -4.71 0.62 -10.19
C ARG A 53 -4.01 0.87 -11.51
N ASN A 54 -4.78 1.17 -12.55
CA ASN A 54 -4.25 1.51 -13.87
C ASN A 54 -3.41 2.79 -13.80
N ALA A 55 -3.90 3.84 -13.12
CA ALA A 55 -3.17 5.08 -12.93
C ALA A 55 -1.88 4.88 -12.10
N MET A 56 -1.95 4.07 -11.03
CA MET A 56 -0.81 3.81 -10.14
C MET A 56 0.33 3.14 -10.91
N SER A 57 0.01 2.18 -11.78
CA SER A 57 1.00 1.51 -12.63
C SER A 57 1.77 2.47 -13.55
N ARG A 58 1.20 3.65 -13.83
CA ARG A 58 1.77 4.70 -14.68
C ARG A 58 2.20 5.95 -13.90
N PHE A 59 2.14 5.92 -12.58
CA PHE A 59 2.48 7.06 -11.74
C PHE A 59 3.98 7.39 -11.81
N VAL A 60 4.33 8.62 -12.20
CA VAL A 60 5.73 9.05 -12.33
C VAL A 60 6.23 9.88 -11.15
N GLY A 61 5.32 10.52 -10.40
CA GLY A 61 5.69 11.43 -9.32
C GLY A 61 4.84 12.69 -9.26
N ILE A 62 5.40 13.74 -8.68
CA ILE A 62 4.73 15.01 -8.40
C ILE A 62 5.43 16.19 -9.07
N SER A 63 4.69 17.11 -9.67
CA SER A 63 5.28 18.29 -10.31
C SER A 63 5.92 19.24 -9.30
N GLN A 64 7.19 19.62 -9.51
CA GLN A 64 7.91 20.59 -8.64
C GLN A 64 7.69 22.04 -9.05
N SER A 65 7.35 22.27 -10.31
CA SER A 65 7.24 23.58 -10.92
C SER A 65 6.00 23.62 -11.78
N ALA A 66 5.33 24.77 -11.83
CA ALA A 66 4.33 24.97 -12.85
C ALA A 66 4.99 24.83 -14.24
N PHE A 67 4.29 24.20 -15.17
CA PHE A 67 4.75 24.00 -16.53
C PHE A 67 3.64 24.37 -17.49
N ASP A 68 4.00 25.16 -18.50
CA ASP A 68 3.11 25.52 -19.60
C ASP A 68 3.80 25.12 -20.91
N GLY A 69 3.33 24.01 -21.48
CA GLY A 69 3.87 23.42 -22.69
C GLY A 69 3.78 24.35 -23.91
N SER A 70 2.90 25.36 -23.88
CA SER A 70 2.85 26.35 -24.96
C SER A 70 4.12 27.21 -25.06
N GLN A 71 4.97 27.18 -24.02
CA GLN A 71 6.23 27.91 -23.97
C GLN A 71 7.40 27.15 -24.61
N ILE A 72 7.20 25.90 -25.03
CA ILE A 72 8.22 25.08 -25.72
C ILE A 72 7.78 24.79 -27.16
N ALA A 73 8.73 24.86 -28.10
CA ALA A 73 8.47 24.60 -29.52
C ALA A 73 8.55 23.12 -29.90
N THR A 74 9.22 22.32 -29.08
CA THR A 74 9.41 20.87 -29.27
C THR A 74 9.30 20.17 -27.92
N PRO A 75 8.84 18.91 -27.86
CA PRO A 75 8.88 18.12 -26.63
C PRO A 75 10.23 18.22 -25.93
N ALA A 76 10.19 18.36 -24.62
CA ALA A 76 11.38 18.52 -23.77
C ALA A 76 11.30 17.56 -22.59
N ASP A 77 12.41 17.32 -21.91
CA ASP A 77 12.42 16.54 -20.68
C ASP A 77 12.34 17.45 -19.45
N ILE A 78 11.48 17.12 -18.48
CA ILE A 78 11.44 17.75 -17.16
C ILE A 78 11.84 16.76 -16.08
N ALA A 79 12.44 17.26 -14.99
CA ALA A 79 12.77 16.46 -13.82
C ALA A 79 11.55 16.33 -12.90
N VAL A 80 11.16 15.09 -12.60
CA VAL A 80 10.04 14.77 -11.71
C VAL A 80 10.54 13.91 -10.54
N PRO A 81 10.27 14.30 -9.28
CA PRO A 81 10.52 13.49 -8.10
C PRO A 81 9.80 12.16 -8.17
N SER A 82 10.56 11.10 -8.42
CA SER A 82 10.07 9.72 -8.42
C SER A 82 9.98 9.15 -7.01
N TYR A 83 10.71 9.73 -6.06
CA TYR A 83 10.65 9.39 -4.65
C TYR A 83 10.82 10.66 -3.81
N CYS A 84 9.79 11.05 -3.08
CA CYS A 84 9.82 12.25 -2.25
C CYS A 84 8.97 12.16 -1.00
N LEU A 85 9.29 13.00 -0.01
CA LEU A 85 8.43 13.34 1.11
C LEU A 85 7.71 14.65 0.80
N ALA A 86 6.39 14.65 0.84
CA ALA A 86 5.55 15.82 0.57
C ALA A 86 4.38 15.94 1.56
N THR A 87 3.91 17.16 1.79
CA THR A 87 2.58 17.38 2.39
C THR A 87 1.55 17.43 1.27
N MET A 88 0.60 16.50 1.27
CA MET A 88 -0.48 16.41 0.29
C MET A 88 -1.83 16.74 0.92
N THR A 89 -2.75 17.29 0.12
CA THR A 89 -4.15 17.35 0.53
C THR A 89 -4.71 15.93 0.56
N ILE A 90 -5.47 15.61 1.60
CA ILE A 90 -6.16 14.32 1.72
C ILE A 90 -7.65 14.52 1.97
N THR A 91 -8.45 13.52 1.61
CA THR A 91 -9.82 13.39 2.11
C THR A 91 -9.79 13.36 3.64
N SER A 92 -10.68 14.15 4.26
CA SER A 92 -10.67 14.37 5.71
C SER A 92 -10.70 13.04 6.47
N ALA A 93 -9.59 12.73 7.13
CA ALA A 93 -9.39 11.48 7.85
C ALA A 93 -8.40 11.72 8.99
N THR A 94 -8.27 10.75 9.89
CA THR A 94 -7.26 10.74 10.96
C THR A 94 -6.16 9.73 10.59
N PRO A 95 -5.31 10.02 9.58
CA PRO A 95 -4.32 9.07 9.13
C PRO A 95 -3.27 8.84 10.20
N LYS A 96 -2.76 7.62 10.21
CA LYS A 96 -1.70 7.19 11.11
C LYS A 96 -0.41 6.91 10.33
N ILE A 97 0.71 6.84 11.05
CA ILE A 97 1.97 6.36 10.47
C ILE A 97 1.71 4.97 9.91
N GLY A 98 2.11 4.70 8.68
CA GLY A 98 1.81 3.42 8.06
C GLY A 98 0.75 3.50 6.98
N ASP A 99 -0.25 4.37 7.17
CA ASP A 99 -1.45 4.34 6.34
C ASP A 99 -1.09 4.57 4.87
N LEU A 100 -1.59 3.66 4.03
CA LEU A 100 -1.36 3.71 2.60
C LEU A 100 -2.20 4.83 2.01
N VAL A 101 -1.65 5.53 1.03
CA VAL A 101 -2.34 6.60 0.31
C VAL A 101 -2.39 6.31 -1.18
N GLY A 102 -3.56 6.54 -1.77
CA GLY A 102 -3.84 6.41 -3.19
C GLY A 102 -4.50 7.67 -3.75
N PHE A 103 -4.74 7.68 -5.05
CA PHE A 103 -5.41 8.79 -5.72
C PHE A 103 -6.83 8.97 -5.21
N GLU A 104 -7.25 10.22 -5.00
CA GLU A 104 -8.64 10.54 -4.71
C GLU A 104 -9.46 10.61 -5.99
N LYS A 105 -10.69 10.10 -5.94
CA LYS A 105 -11.69 10.30 -6.99
C LYS A 105 -12.37 11.67 -6.83
N ALA A 106 -12.51 12.40 -7.92
CA ALA A 106 -13.33 13.61 -7.96
C ALA A 106 -14.84 13.29 -7.86
N SER A 107 -15.69 14.32 -7.83
CA SER A 107 -17.16 14.14 -7.86
C SER A 107 -17.69 13.43 -9.13
N GLY A 108 -16.84 13.20 -10.14
CA GLY A 108 -17.15 12.52 -11.41
C GLY A 108 -16.19 11.37 -11.72
N ASN A 109 -16.07 11.04 -13.00
CA ASN A 109 -15.20 9.97 -13.51
C ASN A 109 -13.79 10.49 -13.79
N ASN A 110 -13.20 11.17 -12.81
CA ASN A 110 -11.84 11.70 -12.90
C ASN A 110 -11.12 11.47 -11.57
N LEU A 111 -9.80 11.47 -11.63
CA LEU A 111 -8.94 11.52 -10.44
C LEU A 111 -8.54 12.96 -10.14
N GLU A 112 -8.32 13.28 -8.87
CA GLU A 112 -7.92 14.62 -8.44
C GLU A 112 -6.41 14.84 -8.61
N ASP A 113 -6.01 15.97 -9.20
CA ASP A 113 -4.59 16.26 -9.48
C ASP A 113 -3.73 16.40 -8.22
N GLN A 114 -4.31 16.86 -7.10
CA GLN A 114 -3.55 17.20 -5.88
C GLN A 114 -4.19 16.67 -4.59
N LYS A 115 -5.05 15.65 -4.66
CA LYS A 115 -5.75 15.09 -3.50
C LYS A 115 -5.58 13.57 -3.44
N LEU A 116 -5.36 13.07 -2.24
CA LEU A 116 -5.21 11.65 -1.95
C LEU A 116 -6.31 11.15 -1.00
N GLN A 117 -6.51 9.84 -0.98
CA GLN A 117 -7.28 9.14 0.05
C GLN A 117 -6.43 8.10 0.75
N VAL A 118 -6.80 7.78 1.99
CA VAL A 118 -6.29 6.58 2.67
C VAL A 118 -6.90 5.36 2.00
N VAL A 119 -6.06 4.40 1.64
CA VAL A 119 -6.46 3.13 1.02
C VAL A 119 -6.03 1.96 1.89
N THR A 120 -6.69 0.82 1.76
CA THR A 120 -6.39 -0.38 2.54
C THR A 120 -5.56 -1.40 1.77
N ASP A 121 -5.70 -1.43 0.44
CA ASP A 121 -4.94 -2.32 -0.44
C ASP A 121 -3.72 -1.58 -1.00
N ILE A 122 -2.55 -2.19 -0.89
CA ILE A 122 -1.31 -1.70 -1.49
C ILE A 122 -1.39 -1.69 -3.03
N ALA A 123 -2.29 -2.49 -3.61
CA ALA A 123 -2.60 -2.41 -5.03
C ALA A 123 -3.11 -1.02 -5.45
N ASP A 124 -3.72 -0.27 -4.54
CA ASP A 124 -4.32 1.04 -4.79
C ASP A 124 -3.41 2.20 -4.33
N ALA A 125 -2.24 1.89 -3.76
CA ALA A 125 -1.39 2.84 -3.08
C ALA A 125 -0.21 3.33 -3.94
N ILE A 126 0.09 4.63 -3.85
CA ILE A 126 1.26 5.29 -4.45
C ILE A 126 2.28 5.74 -3.40
N GLY A 127 1.96 5.52 -2.12
CA GLY A 127 2.71 6.06 -1.02
C GLY A 127 2.13 5.70 0.33
N TYR A 128 2.69 6.30 1.37
CA TYR A 128 2.25 6.09 2.75
C TYR A 128 2.49 7.30 3.64
N VAL A 129 1.73 7.38 4.73
CA VAL A 129 1.80 8.45 5.72
C VAL A 129 2.97 8.23 6.68
N VAL A 130 3.75 9.30 6.92
CA VAL A 130 4.94 9.25 7.80
C VAL A 130 4.72 9.87 9.18
N LYS A 131 3.59 10.53 9.40
CA LYS A 131 3.28 11.25 10.64
C LYS A 131 1.97 10.76 11.25
N ARG A 132 1.93 10.63 12.58
CA ARG A 132 0.69 10.33 13.32
C ARG A 132 -0.13 11.60 13.48
N TYR A 133 -1.42 11.53 13.17
CA TYR A 133 -2.38 12.60 13.43
C TYR A 133 -3.34 12.15 14.52
N THR A 134 -3.59 13.01 15.51
CA THR A 134 -4.47 12.72 16.66
C THR A 134 -5.91 13.15 16.42
N SER A 135 -6.17 13.84 15.32
CA SER A 135 -7.48 14.32 14.89
C SER A 135 -7.58 14.33 13.37
N ALA A 136 -8.82 14.46 12.87
CA ALA A 136 -9.06 14.53 11.43
C ALA A 136 -8.33 15.73 10.81
N THR A 137 -7.68 15.50 9.68
CA THR A 137 -6.92 16.50 8.92
C THR A 137 -7.23 16.38 7.43
N THR A 138 -7.07 17.48 6.72
CA THR A 138 -7.12 17.54 5.25
C THR A 138 -5.73 17.66 4.63
N LYS A 139 -4.67 17.59 5.44
CA LYS A 139 -3.27 17.58 5.00
C LYS A 139 -2.48 16.51 5.73
N ALA A 140 -1.75 15.69 4.98
CA ALA A 140 -0.89 14.65 5.53
C ALA A 140 0.51 14.69 4.92
N ASP A 141 1.51 14.40 5.76
CA ASP A 141 2.88 14.18 5.33
C ASP A 141 3.01 12.73 4.84
N VAL A 142 3.34 12.60 3.56
CA VAL A 142 3.37 11.32 2.86
C VAL A 142 4.68 11.16 2.11
N VAL A 143 5.16 9.93 2.09
CA VAL A 143 6.15 9.48 1.12
C VAL A 143 5.40 9.03 -0.12
N LEU A 144 5.77 9.55 -1.28
CA LEU A 144 5.28 9.12 -2.59
C LEU A 144 6.40 8.41 -3.34
N ILE A 145 6.07 7.30 -4.00
CA ILE A 145 7.02 6.48 -4.75
C ILE A 145 6.41 6.14 -6.11
N SER A 146 7.08 6.56 -7.17
CA SER A 146 6.75 6.23 -8.55
C SER A 146 6.91 4.74 -8.83
N ASN A 147 6.04 4.19 -9.67
CA ASN A 147 6.21 2.83 -10.19
C ASN A 147 7.47 2.67 -11.07
N PHE A 148 7.97 3.78 -11.62
CA PHE A 148 9.18 3.84 -12.44
C PHE A 148 10.44 4.16 -11.65
N ASP A 149 10.32 4.35 -10.34
CA ASP A 149 11.49 4.47 -9.48
C ASP A 149 12.37 3.21 -9.60
N THR A 150 13.68 3.31 -9.35
CA THR A 150 14.65 2.22 -9.46
C THR A 150 14.27 0.95 -8.68
N GLU A 151 13.44 1.09 -7.66
CA GLU A 151 12.97 -0.03 -6.84
C GLU A 151 11.59 -0.56 -7.24
N GLY A 152 10.95 -0.04 -8.30
CA GLY A 152 9.71 -0.57 -8.87
C GLY A 152 8.43 -0.19 -8.10
N GLY A 153 8.36 1.01 -7.53
CA GLY A 153 7.20 1.48 -6.78
C GLY A 153 7.02 0.82 -5.41
N LEU A 154 5.88 1.12 -4.77
CA LEU A 154 5.58 0.64 -3.42
C LEU A 154 5.40 -0.90 -3.37
N GLN A 155 4.79 -1.48 -4.41
CA GLN A 155 4.54 -2.92 -4.46
C GLN A 155 5.81 -3.77 -4.55
N SER A 156 6.82 -3.30 -5.28
CA SER A 156 8.10 -4.03 -5.41
C SER A 156 8.91 -4.05 -4.11
N ARG A 157 8.56 -3.19 -3.15
CA ARG A 157 9.12 -3.22 -1.79
C ARG A 157 8.48 -4.27 -0.90
N MET A 158 7.34 -4.83 -1.30
CA MET A 158 6.73 -5.94 -0.57
C MET A 158 7.64 -7.16 -0.54
N LYS A 159 7.67 -7.80 0.61
CA LYS A 159 8.30 -9.10 0.83
C LYS A 159 7.21 -10.07 1.26
N ARG A 160 7.41 -11.31 0.85
CA ARG A 160 6.52 -12.42 1.17
C ARG A 160 7.34 -13.51 1.83
N GLU A 161 6.88 -13.98 2.98
CA GLU A 161 7.57 -15.02 3.74
C GLU A 161 6.59 -16.13 4.11
N THR A 162 7.01 -17.38 3.98
CA THR A 162 6.23 -18.53 4.44
C THR A 162 6.65 -18.86 5.86
N LEU A 163 5.75 -18.68 6.81
CA LEU A 163 6.08 -18.82 8.24
C LEU A 163 5.80 -20.22 8.76
N PHE A 164 4.78 -20.88 8.22
CA PHE A 164 4.31 -22.16 8.72
C PHE A 164 3.75 -23.01 7.59
N VAL A 165 4.01 -24.32 7.63
CA VAL A 165 3.36 -25.32 6.79
C VAL A 165 3.09 -26.56 7.64
N GLY A 166 1.83 -26.86 7.91
CA GLY A 166 1.49 -28.00 8.75
C GLY A 166 0.05 -28.02 9.23
N SER A 167 -0.20 -28.87 10.23
CA SER A 167 -1.51 -28.99 10.85
C SER A 167 -1.86 -27.75 11.67
N THR A 168 -3.11 -27.30 11.59
CA THR A 168 -3.65 -26.21 12.42
C THR A 168 -4.78 -26.71 13.34
N THR A 169 -4.78 -28.00 13.67
CA THR A 169 -5.87 -28.66 14.40
C THR A 169 -5.69 -28.69 15.91
N THR A 170 -4.74 -27.91 16.43
CA THR A 170 -4.44 -27.87 17.86
C THR A 170 -4.32 -26.42 18.27
N ALA A 171 -5.06 -26.07 19.32
CA ALA A 171 -5.03 -24.73 19.86
C ALA A 171 -3.62 -24.44 20.34
N GLY A 172 -2.99 -23.41 19.79
CA GLY A 172 -1.61 -23.10 20.08
C GLY A 172 -0.96 -22.21 19.04
N ASP A 173 0.25 -21.79 19.36
CA ASP A 173 1.05 -20.97 18.49
C ASP A 173 1.63 -21.85 17.37
N LEU A 174 1.27 -21.52 16.13
CA LEU A 174 1.86 -22.10 14.93
C LEU A 174 3.25 -21.50 14.66
N VAL A 175 3.41 -20.23 15.03
CA VAL A 175 4.64 -19.44 14.95
C VAL A 175 4.75 -18.67 16.26
N THR A 176 5.90 -18.74 16.92
CA THR A 176 6.14 -18.07 18.21
C THR A 176 7.43 -17.27 18.17
N ASN A 177 7.40 -16.06 18.71
CA ASN A 177 8.54 -15.15 18.85
C ASN A 177 9.28 -14.88 17.54
N TRP A 178 8.58 -14.84 16.41
CA TRP A 178 9.20 -14.47 15.14
C TRP A 178 9.59 -13.00 15.18
N THR A 179 10.81 -12.67 14.74
CA THR A 179 11.26 -11.27 14.62
C THR A 179 11.65 -10.96 13.18
N PHE A 180 11.41 -9.72 12.75
CA PHE A 180 11.71 -9.30 11.37
C PHE A 180 13.16 -8.85 11.18
N GLY A 181 13.90 -8.63 12.28
CA GLY A 181 15.28 -8.13 12.26
C GLY A 181 15.43 -6.73 11.65
N ARG A 182 14.32 -6.02 11.48
CA ARG A 182 14.23 -4.62 11.01
C ARG A 182 12.81 -4.13 11.24
N ARG A 183 12.63 -2.81 11.14
CA ARG A 183 11.31 -2.22 11.15
C ARG A 183 10.50 -2.61 9.91
N VAL A 184 9.29 -3.12 10.09
CA VAL A 184 8.39 -3.50 8.99
C VAL A 184 6.96 -3.07 9.26
N LYS A 185 6.18 -2.90 8.20
CA LYS A 185 4.72 -2.83 8.26
C LYS A 185 4.14 -4.12 7.67
N LEU A 186 3.30 -4.81 8.42
CA LEU A 186 2.50 -5.92 7.92
C LEU A 186 1.39 -5.40 7.02
N LEU A 187 1.11 -6.12 5.95
CA LEU A 187 0.11 -5.72 4.96
C LEU A 187 -1.01 -6.75 4.89
N LYS A 188 -0.64 -8.03 4.74
CA LYS A 188 -1.58 -9.09 4.46
C LYS A 188 -1.08 -10.43 4.99
N ALA A 189 -2.01 -11.29 5.35
CA ALA A 189 -1.74 -12.70 5.54
C ALA A 189 -2.55 -13.53 4.55
N HIS A 190 -1.97 -14.66 4.17
CA HIS A 190 -2.60 -15.69 3.36
C HIS A 190 -2.49 -17.02 4.08
N ALA A 191 -3.56 -17.79 4.07
CA ALA A 191 -3.55 -19.19 4.41
C ALA A 191 -3.96 -19.99 3.18
N ILE A 192 -3.07 -20.89 2.75
CA ILE A 192 -3.31 -21.79 1.62
C ILE A 192 -3.63 -23.17 2.19
N VAL A 193 -4.84 -23.65 1.94
CA VAL A 193 -5.29 -24.98 2.40
C VAL A 193 -4.47 -26.05 1.68
N THR A 194 -3.68 -26.82 2.44
CA THR A 194 -2.83 -27.91 1.91
C THR A 194 -3.44 -29.29 2.14
N SER A 195 -4.35 -29.42 3.10
CA SER A 195 -5.21 -30.59 3.28
C SER A 195 -6.63 -30.15 3.68
N ALA A 196 -7.63 -30.93 3.30
CA ALA A 196 -9.03 -30.57 3.54
C ALA A 196 -9.34 -30.45 5.05
N TYR A 197 -10.11 -29.43 5.41
CA TYR A 197 -10.50 -29.17 6.79
C TYR A 197 -11.78 -29.92 7.17
N THR A 198 -11.86 -30.37 8.43
CA THR A 198 -13.13 -30.78 9.07
C THR A 198 -13.40 -29.89 10.27
N GLY A 199 -14.42 -29.04 10.16
CA GLY A 199 -14.71 -27.94 11.09
C GLY A 199 -14.27 -26.59 10.54
N THR A 200 -14.15 -25.63 11.46
CA THR A 200 -13.65 -24.28 11.22
C THR A 200 -12.46 -24.07 12.14
N ASP A 201 -11.41 -23.42 11.64
CA ASP A 201 -10.24 -23.02 12.40
C ASP A 201 -9.98 -21.53 12.14
N VAL A 202 -9.61 -20.80 13.18
CA VAL A 202 -9.36 -19.36 13.10
C VAL A 202 -7.90 -19.09 13.40
N LEU A 203 -7.22 -18.45 12.44
CA LEU A 203 -5.86 -17.98 12.62
C LEU A 203 -5.87 -16.52 13.06
N THR A 204 -5.26 -16.26 14.20
CA THR A 204 -5.12 -14.93 14.80
C THR A 204 -3.65 -14.51 14.80
N PHE A 205 -3.41 -13.26 14.43
CA PHE A 205 -2.07 -12.67 14.31
C PHE A 205 -1.82 -11.70 15.45
N LYS A 206 -0.63 -11.76 16.06
CA LYS A 206 -0.30 -10.96 17.24
C LYS A 206 1.02 -10.21 17.09
N ASN A 207 1.07 -9.02 17.71
CA ASN A 207 2.28 -8.28 18.02
C ASN A 207 2.48 -8.34 19.55
N GLY A 208 3.42 -9.19 19.98
CA GLY A 208 3.56 -9.61 21.37
C GLY A 208 2.23 -10.18 21.90
N ALA A 209 1.80 -9.69 23.07
CA ALA A 209 0.53 -10.12 23.66
C ALA A 209 -0.72 -9.52 22.97
N SER A 210 -0.56 -8.56 22.06
CA SER A 210 -1.67 -7.83 21.46
C SER A 210 -2.09 -8.46 20.14
N THR A 211 -3.38 -8.76 19.99
CA THR A 211 -3.93 -9.18 18.70
C THR A 211 -3.97 -8.00 17.74
N LEU A 212 -3.49 -8.18 16.50
CA LEU A 212 -3.47 -7.11 15.50
C LEU A 212 -4.89 -6.55 15.28
N GLN A 213 -5.89 -7.43 15.16
CA GLN A 213 -7.30 -7.08 15.37
C GLN A 213 -8.13 -8.36 15.54
N SER A 214 -9.16 -8.34 16.38
CA SER A 214 -10.16 -9.41 16.40
C SER A 214 -11.23 -9.13 15.32
N GLY A 215 -11.53 -10.09 14.46
CA GLY A 215 -12.56 -9.98 13.42
C GLY A 215 -12.00 -9.99 11.99
N ALA A 216 -12.07 -8.86 11.27
CA ALA A 216 -11.76 -8.78 9.83
C ALA A 216 -10.29 -9.11 9.46
N SER A 217 -9.40 -9.16 10.45
CA SER A 217 -7.98 -9.51 10.30
C SER A 217 -7.70 -10.99 10.64
N ASP A 218 -8.67 -11.71 11.20
CA ASP A 218 -8.57 -13.15 11.43
C ASP A 218 -8.77 -13.90 10.10
N ILE A 219 -8.03 -15.00 9.91
CA ILE A 219 -8.25 -15.89 8.78
C ILE A 219 -9.09 -17.08 9.24
N THR A 220 -10.31 -17.18 8.74
CA THR A 220 -11.19 -18.33 8.99
C THR A 220 -11.01 -19.39 7.91
N LEU A 221 -10.45 -20.53 8.30
CA LEU A 221 -10.33 -21.74 7.50
C LEU A 221 -11.56 -22.61 7.77
N SER A 222 -12.26 -23.09 6.73
CA SER A 222 -13.48 -23.89 6.91
C SER A 222 -13.60 -25.04 5.91
N VAL A 223 -14.43 -26.02 6.26
CA VAL A 223 -14.81 -27.24 5.50
C VAL A 223 -15.14 -27.05 4.01
N THR A 224 -15.44 -25.84 3.56
CA THR A 224 -15.64 -25.55 2.12
C THR A 224 -14.35 -25.27 1.36
N GLY A 225 -13.20 -25.23 2.04
CA GLY A 225 -11.88 -25.06 1.42
C GLY A 225 -11.44 -26.35 0.74
N SER A 226 -11.51 -26.38 -0.60
CA SER A 226 -10.78 -27.38 -1.38
C SER A 226 -9.27 -27.21 -1.15
N VAL A 227 -8.49 -28.27 -1.29
CA VAL A 227 -7.03 -28.15 -1.33
C VAL A 227 -6.65 -27.13 -2.40
N GLY A 228 -5.78 -26.18 -2.04
CA GLY A 228 -5.40 -25.03 -2.87
C GLY A 228 -6.26 -23.78 -2.67
N ALA A 229 -7.32 -23.82 -1.86
CA ALA A 229 -8.06 -22.63 -1.51
C ALA A 229 -7.16 -21.63 -0.76
N VAL A 230 -7.23 -20.37 -1.15
CA VAL A 230 -6.48 -19.27 -0.53
C VAL A 230 -7.46 -18.38 0.21
N VAL A 231 -7.30 -18.28 1.52
CA VAL A 231 -8.02 -17.30 2.35
C VAL A 231 -7.02 -16.22 2.72
N SER A 232 -7.42 -14.95 2.60
CA SER A 232 -6.53 -13.83 2.88
C SER A 232 -7.21 -12.80 3.77
N ALA A 233 -6.44 -12.15 4.63
CA ALA A 233 -6.89 -11.05 5.47
C ALA A 233 -5.88 -9.91 5.41
N THR A 234 -6.38 -8.68 5.30
CA THR A 234 -5.53 -7.49 5.46
C THR A 234 -5.15 -7.36 6.93
N LEU A 235 -3.86 -7.20 7.20
CA LEU A 235 -3.34 -7.04 8.55
C LEU A 235 -3.28 -5.55 8.88
N ALA A 236 -4.45 -4.96 9.16
CA ALA A 236 -4.54 -3.62 9.70
C ALA A 236 -4.81 -3.71 11.21
N GLY A 237 -4.05 -2.96 12.00
CA GLY A 237 -4.27 -2.89 13.45
C GLY A 237 -5.51 -2.07 13.81
N ALA A 238 -6.24 -2.42 14.88
CA ALA A 238 -7.26 -1.51 15.46
C ALA A 238 -6.61 -0.19 15.90
N ASP A 239 -5.41 -0.29 16.47
CA ASP A 239 -4.45 0.80 16.45
C ASP A 239 -3.37 0.47 15.42
N SER A 240 -3.06 1.45 14.59
CA SER A 240 -2.17 1.39 13.42
C SER A 240 -0.69 1.32 13.79
N SER A 241 -0.40 1.19 15.08
CA SER A 241 0.93 0.88 15.56
C SER A 241 1.13 -0.61 15.76
N LEU A 242 0.06 -1.42 15.79
CA LEU A 242 0.18 -2.85 16.03
C LEU A 242 0.70 -3.59 14.79
N ASP A 243 0.34 -3.12 13.59
CA ASP A 243 0.80 -3.65 12.30
C ASP A 243 2.17 -3.11 11.89
N ILE A 244 2.79 -2.24 12.69
CA ILE A 244 4.19 -1.84 12.54
C ILE A 244 4.99 -2.59 13.61
N PHE A 245 5.99 -3.33 13.17
CA PHE A 245 6.89 -4.09 14.02
C PHE A 245 8.24 -3.38 14.02
N GLU A 246 8.73 -3.05 15.20
CA GLU A 246 10.11 -2.64 15.41
C GLU A 246 11.05 -3.85 15.34
N HIS A 247 12.37 -3.63 15.39
CA HIS A 247 13.38 -4.66 15.17
C HIS A 247 13.20 -5.92 16.05
N ASP A 248 12.87 -5.72 17.33
CA ASP A 248 12.77 -6.77 18.34
C ASP A 248 11.33 -7.16 18.69
N ASP A 249 10.34 -6.60 17.99
CA ASP A 249 8.94 -6.94 18.22
C ASP A 249 8.68 -8.40 17.82
N GLN A 250 7.88 -9.07 18.64
CA GLN A 250 7.56 -10.48 18.47
C GLN A 250 6.26 -10.63 17.67
N PHE A 251 6.32 -11.42 16.60
CA PHE A 251 5.17 -11.81 15.81
C PHE A 251 4.79 -13.25 16.09
N ASP A 252 3.53 -13.46 16.44
CA ASP A 252 2.96 -14.78 16.68
C ASP A 252 1.77 -15.04 15.75
N VAL A 253 1.61 -16.30 15.36
CA VAL A 253 0.43 -16.81 14.65
C VAL A 253 -0.17 -17.91 15.50
N VAL A 254 -1.44 -17.76 15.85
CA VAL A 254 -2.15 -18.66 16.77
C VAL A 254 -3.34 -19.27 16.06
N SER A 255 -3.52 -20.57 16.17
CA SER A 255 -4.75 -21.27 15.77
C SER A 255 -5.64 -21.48 16.99
N ASP A 256 -6.95 -21.32 16.81
CA ASP A 256 -7.94 -21.68 17.84
C ASP A 256 -8.12 -23.20 17.99
N GLY A 257 -7.59 -23.98 17.04
CA GLY A 257 -7.59 -25.44 17.05
C GLY A 257 -8.98 -26.05 16.98
N ALA A 258 -9.98 -25.30 16.51
CA ALA A 258 -11.35 -25.76 16.50
C ALA A 258 -11.61 -26.81 15.39
N SER A 259 -10.71 -26.94 14.41
CA SER A 259 -10.77 -28.00 13.39
C SER A 259 -10.23 -29.33 13.92
N THR A 260 -10.87 -30.43 13.51
CA THR A 260 -10.46 -31.81 13.87
C THR A 260 -9.48 -32.43 12.88
N SER A 261 -9.38 -31.85 11.68
CA SER A 261 -8.41 -32.17 10.63
C SER A 261 -8.23 -30.95 9.74
N GLY A 262 -7.07 -30.84 9.10
CA GLY A 262 -6.74 -29.75 8.19
C GLY A 262 -5.29 -29.34 8.29
N SER A 263 -4.76 -28.74 7.24
CA SER A 263 -3.40 -28.20 7.21
C SER A 263 -3.35 -27.01 6.27
N ALA A 264 -2.53 -26.03 6.61
CA ALA A 264 -2.36 -24.84 5.80
C ALA A 264 -0.89 -24.41 5.74
N ALA A 265 -0.55 -23.71 4.66
CA ALA A 265 0.63 -22.88 4.59
C ALA A 265 0.24 -21.45 4.96
N VAL A 266 0.88 -20.87 5.97
CA VAL A 266 0.67 -19.47 6.38
C VAL A 266 1.79 -18.62 5.79
N ILE A 267 1.38 -17.61 5.03
CA ILE A 267 2.27 -16.69 4.32
C ILE A 267 1.90 -15.28 4.74
N ILE A 268 2.89 -14.46 5.03
CA ILE A 268 2.69 -13.03 5.29
C ILE A 268 3.29 -12.18 4.18
N GLU A 269 2.67 -11.03 3.96
CA GLU A 269 3.18 -9.94 3.14
C GLU A 269 3.46 -8.73 4.03
N TYR A 270 4.67 -8.20 3.90
CA TYR A 270 5.13 -7.07 4.68
C TYR A 270 6.02 -6.15 3.84
N MET A 271 6.15 -4.90 4.28
CA MET A 271 7.03 -3.93 3.65
C MET A 271 8.08 -3.47 4.66
N PRO A 272 9.39 -3.51 4.31
CA PRO A 272 10.41 -2.85 5.09
C PRO A 272 10.06 -1.38 5.26
N TRP A 273 9.94 -0.95 6.51
CA TRP A 273 9.60 0.43 6.82
C TRP A 273 10.89 1.22 6.99
N PRO A 274 11.14 2.28 6.19
CA PRO A 274 12.35 3.04 6.35
C PRO A 274 12.34 3.76 7.70
N ASP A 275 13.51 3.82 8.33
CA ASP A 275 13.74 4.69 9.47
C ASP A 275 13.70 6.14 8.97
N VAL A 276 12.51 6.74 9.05
CA VAL A 276 12.34 8.15 8.76
C VAL A 276 12.82 8.91 10.00
N ALA A 277 14.13 9.11 10.07
CA ALA A 277 14.79 9.96 11.07
C ALA A 277 14.38 11.44 10.89
#